data_AF-A0A4U8SME6-F1
#
_entry.id   AF-A0A4U8SME6-F1
#
_cell.length_a   1.000
_cell.length_b   1.000
_cell.length_c   1.000
_cell.angle_alpha   90.00
_cell.angle_beta   90.00
_cell.angle_gamma   90.00
#
_symmetry.space_group_name_H-M   'P 1'
#
loop_
_entity.id
_entity.type
_entity.pdbx_description
1 polymer ?
#
loop_
_entity_poly.entity_id
_entity_poly.type
_entity_poly.pdbx_seq_one_letter_code
_entity_poly.pdbx_strand_id
1 'polypeptide(L)'
;MKNENADSKDALQELFEKYKNNDSDELKAGLMNLSKEEQKEFIKDILNYENDNWDNGTLKSDEKFNVIFPPNFKVVMEFEKANFNGEILSDFIKALEEWLEHEEMELYDDPADFEGGDYYDEDSDCDEDYTIDDWVADQTGYLRDFIDSLKDFK
;
A
#
# COMPACT_ATOMS: atom_id res chain seq x y z
N MET A 1 17.62 -17.36 -32.02
CA MET A 1 16.43 -17.46 -31.15
C MET A 1 16.46 -16.22 -30.28
N LYS A 2 15.49 -15.32 -30.43
CA LYS A 2 15.32 -14.22 -29.49
C LYS A 2 14.73 -14.82 -28.21
N ASN A 3 15.32 -14.49 -27.08
CA ASN A 3 14.81 -14.92 -25.78
C ASN A 3 13.61 -14.02 -25.46
N GLU A 4 12.39 -14.49 -25.74
CA GLU A 4 11.16 -13.76 -25.46
C GLU A 4 11.07 -13.31 -23.99
N ASN A 5 11.65 -14.09 -23.05
CA ASN A 5 11.73 -13.75 -21.62
C ASN A 5 12.69 -12.59 -21.28
N ALA A 6 13.73 -12.34 -22.08
CA ALA A 6 14.64 -11.22 -21.82
C ALA A 6 14.00 -9.91 -22.29
N ASP A 7 13.34 -9.94 -23.45
CA ASP A 7 12.65 -8.79 -24.03
C ASP A 7 11.47 -8.32 -23.14
N SER A 8 10.76 -9.25 -22.50
CA SER A 8 9.64 -8.96 -21.58
C SER A 8 10.09 -8.25 -20.29
N LYS A 9 11.16 -8.75 -19.64
CA LYS A 9 11.71 -8.15 -18.43
C LYS A 9 12.29 -6.75 -18.68
N ASP A 10 12.96 -6.57 -19.83
CA ASP A 10 13.49 -5.27 -20.23
C ASP A 10 12.36 -4.26 -20.49
N ALA A 11 11.25 -4.69 -21.08
CA ALA A 11 10.07 -3.85 -21.31
C ALA A 11 9.38 -3.42 -20.01
N LEU A 12 9.20 -4.34 -19.06
CA LEU A 12 8.65 -4.02 -17.73
C LEU A 12 9.55 -3.04 -16.98
N GLN A 13 10.87 -3.24 -17.02
CA GLN A 13 11.83 -2.35 -16.39
C GLN A 13 11.79 -0.94 -17.01
N GLU A 14 11.75 -0.83 -18.34
CA GLU A 14 11.64 0.46 -19.03
C GLU A 14 10.35 1.19 -18.64
N LEU A 15 9.24 0.46 -18.57
CA LEU A 15 7.95 1.01 -18.17
C LEU A 15 7.95 1.48 -16.71
N PHE A 16 8.66 0.77 -15.83
CA PHE A 16 8.82 1.15 -14.43
C PHE A 16 9.65 2.43 -14.27
N GLU A 17 10.67 2.63 -15.10
CA GLU A 17 11.40 3.90 -15.13
C GLU A 17 10.53 5.05 -15.64
N LYS A 18 9.64 4.81 -16.62
CA LYS A 18 8.63 5.81 -17.05
C LYS A 18 7.66 6.16 -15.92
N TYR A 19 7.24 5.15 -15.15
CA TYR A 19 6.44 5.36 -13.95
C TYR A 19 7.13 6.31 -12.97
N LYS A 20 8.40 6.07 -12.62
CA LYS A 20 9.17 6.94 -11.72
C LYS A 20 9.39 8.35 -12.25
N ASN A 21 9.55 8.50 -13.57
CA ASN A 21 9.85 9.79 -14.20
C ASN A 21 8.62 10.69 -14.42
N ASN A 22 7.43 10.29 -13.97
CA ASN A 22 6.19 11.07 -14.12
C ASN A 22 5.77 11.35 -15.58
N ASP A 23 6.16 10.48 -16.52
CA ASP A 23 5.71 10.55 -17.92
C ASP A 23 4.41 9.76 -18.13
N SER A 24 3.27 10.42 -17.92
CA SER A 24 1.96 9.77 -17.93
C SER A 24 1.51 9.26 -19.31
N ASP A 25 1.88 9.97 -20.38
CA ASP A 25 1.47 9.61 -21.75
C ASP A 25 2.26 8.40 -22.24
N GLU A 26 3.57 8.38 -22.00
CA GLU A 26 4.41 7.22 -22.34
C GLU A 26 4.09 6.00 -21.46
N LEU A 27 3.77 6.21 -20.19
CA LEU A 27 3.35 5.13 -19.28
C LEU A 27 2.09 4.43 -19.80
N LYS A 28 1.06 5.19 -20.16
CA LYS A 28 -0.20 4.63 -20.66
C LYS A 28 -0.03 3.93 -22.01
N ALA A 29 0.76 4.50 -22.91
CA ALA A 29 1.08 3.87 -24.18
C ALA A 29 1.89 2.58 -23.97
N GLY A 30 2.85 2.57 -23.05
CA GLY A 30 3.64 1.40 -22.69
C GLY A 30 2.79 0.28 -22.11
N LEU A 31 1.89 0.57 -21.17
CA LEU A 31 0.92 -0.38 -20.61
C LEU A 31 0.09 -1.06 -21.71
N MET A 32 -0.39 -0.31 -22.70
CA MET A 32 -1.19 -0.85 -23.81
C MET A 32 -0.40 -1.76 -24.76
N ASN A 33 0.93 -1.64 -24.79
CA ASN A 33 1.81 -2.44 -25.64
C ASN A 33 2.22 -3.78 -25.00
N LEU A 34 2.04 -3.91 -23.68
CA LEU A 34 2.29 -5.15 -22.95
C LEU A 34 1.19 -6.19 -23.22
N SER A 35 1.53 -7.47 -23.08
CA SER A 35 0.53 -8.53 -23.00
C SER A 35 -0.32 -8.40 -21.73
N LYS A 36 -1.49 -9.05 -21.69
CA LYS A 36 -2.36 -9.01 -20.50
C LYS A 36 -1.69 -9.52 -19.23
N GLU A 37 -0.82 -10.51 -19.32
CA GLU A 37 -0.12 -11.04 -18.14
C GLU A 37 0.96 -10.07 -17.65
N GLU A 38 1.72 -9.46 -18.56
CA GLU A 38 2.69 -8.42 -18.23
C GLU A 38 2.01 -7.16 -17.66
N GLN A 39 0.82 -6.79 -18.16
CA GLN A 39 0.03 -5.70 -17.58
C GLN A 39 -0.34 -5.99 -16.12
N LYS A 40 -0.78 -7.22 -15.81
CA LYS A 40 -1.10 -7.62 -14.43
C LYS A 40 0.13 -7.60 -13.55
N GLU A 41 1.25 -8.13 -14.05
CA GLU A 41 2.54 -8.13 -13.34
C GLU A 41 2.97 -6.71 -13.02
N PHE A 42 2.97 -5.82 -14.01
CA PHE A 42 3.32 -4.41 -13.82
C PHE A 42 2.45 -3.72 -12.78
N ILE A 43 1.12 -3.91 -12.83
CA ILE A 43 0.20 -3.30 -11.85
C ILE A 43 0.52 -3.79 -10.43
N LYS A 44 0.80 -5.08 -10.26
CA LYS A 44 1.22 -5.65 -8.96
C LYS A 44 2.55 -5.07 -8.49
N ASP A 45 3.51 -4.91 -9.39
CA ASP A 45 4.80 -4.31 -9.08
C ASP A 45 4.66 -2.85 -8.62
N ILE A 46 3.75 -2.08 -9.24
CA ILE A 46 3.45 -0.70 -8.81
C ILE A 46 2.80 -0.68 -7.42
N LEU A 47 1.84 -1.56 -7.15
CA LEU A 47 1.19 -1.65 -5.84
C LEU A 47 2.20 -2.01 -4.73
N ASN A 48 3.05 -3.01 -4.97
CA ASN A 48 4.11 -3.39 -4.04
C ASN A 48 5.14 -2.27 -3.87
N TYR A 49 5.52 -1.60 -4.95
CA TYR A 49 6.48 -0.49 -4.90
C TYR A 49 5.95 0.68 -4.05
N GLU A 50 4.68 1.04 -4.18
CA GLU A 50 4.11 2.10 -3.35
C GLU A 50 3.86 1.66 -1.91
N ASN A 51 3.59 0.38 -1.65
CA ASN A 51 3.59 -0.16 -0.29
C ASN A 51 4.98 -0.04 0.34
N ASP A 52 6.04 -0.44 -0.36
CA ASP A 52 7.41 -0.29 0.13
C ASP A 52 7.77 1.19 0.39
N ASN A 53 7.32 2.11 -0.48
CA ASN A 53 7.51 3.55 -0.28
C ASN A 53 6.71 4.10 0.90
N TRP A 54 5.56 3.52 1.22
CA TRP A 54 4.81 3.86 2.42
C TRP A 54 5.54 3.38 3.67
N ASP A 55 5.91 2.10 3.70
CA ASP A 55 6.59 1.46 4.84
C ASP A 55 7.93 2.14 5.16
N ASN A 56 8.64 2.62 4.14
CA ASN A 56 9.92 3.32 4.33
C ASN A 56 9.78 4.85 4.55
N GLY A 57 8.54 5.39 4.58
CA GLY A 57 8.26 6.81 4.82
C GLY A 57 8.57 7.75 3.66
N THR A 58 8.74 7.22 2.44
CA THR A 58 8.91 8.04 1.22
C THR A 58 7.59 8.66 0.79
N LEU A 59 6.49 7.90 0.86
CA LEU A 59 5.15 8.46 0.71
C LEU A 59 4.76 9.27 1.95
N LYS A 60 3.98 10.32 1.72
CA LYS A 60 3.49 11.21 2.77
C LYS A 60 1.98 11.10 2.87
N SER A 61 1.44 11.37 4.05
CA SER A 61 0.02 11.60 4.24
C SER A 61 -0.34 13.09 4.22
N ASP A 62 -1.61 13.39 3.93
CA ASP A 62 -2.19 14.72 4.10
C ASP A 62 -2.61 14.98 5.56
N GLU A 63 -3.19 16.15 5.84
CA GLU A 63 -3.65 16.54 7.18
C GLU A 63 -4.79 15.66 7.72
N LYS A 64 -5.38 14.79 6.88
CA LYS A 64 -6.44 13.85 7.23
C LYS A 64 -5.96 12.40 7.17
N PHE A 65 -4.64 12.19 7.17
CA PHE A 65 -4.00 10.87 7.13
C PHE A 65 -4.20 10.10 5.82
N ASN A 66 -4.65 10.74 4.74
CA ASN A 66 -4.73 10.09 3.43
C ASN A 66 -3.35 10.07 2.76
N VAL A 67 -2.93 8.91 2.29
CA VAL A 67 -1.67 8.72 1.58
C VAL A 67 -1.69 9.45 0.23
N ILE A 68 -0.67 10.27 0.00
CA ILE A 68 -0.51 11.09 -1.20
C ILE A 68 0.28 10.29 -2.24
N PHE A 69 -0.46 9.54 -3.06
CA PHE A 69 0.13 8.80 -4.18
C PHE A 69 0.65 9.72 -5.31
N PRO A 70 1.73 9.32 -6.01
CA PRO A 70 2.24 10.08 -7.15
C PRO A 70 1.22 10.12 -8.31
N PRO A 71 1.27 11.13 -9.20
CA PRO A 71 0.33 11.24 -10.31
C PRO A 71 0.27 9.99 -11.20
N ASN A 72 1.42 9.36 -11.45
CA ASN A 72 1.50 8.15 -12.25
C ASN A 72 0.84 6.93 -11.59
N PHE A 73 0.75 6.87 -10.25
CA PHE A 73 -0.05 5.83 -9.58
C PHE A 73 -1.52 5.91 -10.00
N LYS A 74 -2.08 7.13 -10.06
CA LYS A 74 -3.46 7.35 -10.50
C LYS A 74 -3.68 6.87 -11.93
N VAL A 75 -2.71 7.09 -12.82
CA VAL A 75 -2.74 6.60 -14.20
C VAL A 75 -2.80 5.07 -14.24
N VAL A 76 -1.99 4.39 -13.43
CA VAL A 76 -1.99 2.92 -13.34
C VAL A 76 -3.31 2.42 -12.77
N MET A 77 -3.86 3.04 -11.73
CA MET A 77 -5.15 2.66 -11.14
C MET A 77 -6.33 2.90 -12.09
N GLU A 78 -6.34 4.01 -12.84
CA GLU A 78 -7.35 4.25 -13.88
C GLU A 78 -7.26 3.20 -14.99
N PHE A 79 -6.04 2.82 -15.39
CA PHE A 79 -5.82 1.77 -16.36
C PHE A 79 -6.29 0.40 -15.84
N GLU A 80 -5.96 0.08 -14.59
CA GLU A 80 -6.36 -1.14 -13.91
C GLU A 80 -7.90 -1.25 -13.87
N LYS A 81 -8.58 -0.18 -13.43
CA LYS A 81 -10.05 -0.11 -13.37
C LYS A 81 -10.70 -0.31 -14.73
N ALA A 82 -10.13 0.29 -15.78
CA ALA A 82 -10.67 0.22 -17.14
C ALA A 82 -10.48 -1.16 -17.82
N ASN A 83 -9.41 -1.89 -17.47
CA ASN A 83 -9.02 -3.12 -18.19
C ASN A 83 -9.22 -4.41 -17.39
N PHE A 84 -9.21 -4.30 -16.06
CA PHE A 84 -9.30 -5.41 -15.10
C PHE A 84 -10.38 -5.21 -14.04
N ASN A 85 -11.21 -4.17 -14.16
CA ASN A 85 -12.36 -3.89 -13.30
C ASN A 85 -12.02 -3.77 -11.80
N GLY A 86 -10.83 -3.31 -11.42
CA GLY A 86 -10.48 -3.21 -10.00
C GLY A 86 -10.06 -4.52 -9.36
N GLU A 87 -9.97 -5.64 -10.10
CA GLU A 87 -9.72 -6.97 -9.54
C GLU A 87 -8.33 -7.06 -8.89
N ILE A 88 -7.30 -6.48 -9.53
CA ILE A 88 -5.92 -6.59 -9.02
C ILE A 88 -5.77 -5.74 -7.76
N LEU A 89 -6.31 -4.51 -7.78
CA LEU A 89 -6.33 -3.64 -6.61
C LEU A 89 -7.16 -4.26 -5.47
N SER A 90 -8.28 -4.89 -5.78
CA SER A 90 -9.14 -5.54 -4.78
C SER A 90 -8.43 -6.70 -4.09
N ASP A 91 -7.74 -7.54 -4.84
CA ASP A 91 -6.97 -8.65 -4.30
C ASP A 91 -5.81 -8.15 -3.43
N PHE A 92 -5.15 -7.07 -3.84
CA PHE A 92 -4.08 -6.45 -3.08
C PHE A 92 -4.57 -5.86 -1.75
N ILE A 93 -5.65 -5.07 -1.78
CA ILE A 93 -6.28 -4.54 -0.56
C ILE A 93 -6.67 -5.68 0.38
N LYS A 94 -7.24 -6.78 -0.14
CA LYS A 94 -7.62 -7.93 0.69
C LYS A 94 -6.42 -8.58 1.38
N ALA A 95 -5.29 -8.70 0.69
CA ALA A 95 -4.06 -9.22 1.28
C ALA A 95 -3.53 -8.31 2.39
N LEU A 96 -3.62 -6.99 2.24
CA LEU A 96 -3.26 -6.03 3.28
C LEU A 96 -4.24 -6.07 4.47
N GLU A 97 -5.54 -6.24 4.23
CA GLU A 97 -6.54 -6.40 5.30
C GLU A 97 -6.31 -7.68 6.10
N GLU A 98 -5.94 -8.79 5.45
CA GLU A 98 -5.54 -10.04 6.12
C GLU A 98 -4.25 -9.88 6.94
N TRP A 99 -3.29 -9.10 6.43
CA TRP A 99 -2.06 -8.79 7.17
C TRP A 99 -2.34 -7.91 8.38
N LEU A 100 -3.17 -6.87 8.22
CA LEU A 100 -3.61 -6.01 9.32
C LEU A 100 -4.28 -6.83 10.44
N GLU A 101 -5.21 -7.71 10.09
CA GLU A 101 -5.87 -8.60 11.07
C GLU A 101 -4.84 -9.47 11.81
N HIS A 102 -3.82 -9.95 11.09
CA HIS A 102 -2.75 -10.73 11.70
C HIS A 102 -1.88 -9.93 12.67
N GLU A 103 -1.45 -8.71 12.29
CA GLU A 103 -0.67 -7.83 13.18
C GLU A 103 -1.47 -7.46 14.42
N GLU A 104 -2.74 -7.10 14.27
CA GLU A 104 -3.62 -6.78 15.40
C GLU A 104 -3.74 -7.97 16.37
N MET A 105 -3.95 -9.19 15.85
CA MET A 105 -3.98 -10.39 16.68
C MET A 105 -2.68 -10.61 17.44
N GLU A 106 -1.52 -10.43 16.80
CA GLU A 106 -0.22 -10.59 17.47
C GLU A 106 -0.02 -9.56 18.59
N LEU A 107 -0.44 -8.31 18.38
CA LEU A 107 -0.38 -7.25 19.39
C LEU A 107 -1.30 -7.51 20.58
N TYR A 108 -2.49 -8.08 20.35
CA TYR A 108 -3.40 -8.48 21.44
C TYR A 108 -2.91 -9.71 22.21
N ASP A 109 -2.26 -10.66 21.53
CA ASP A 109 -1.75 -11.89 22.15
C ASP A 109 -0.49 -11.65 23.01
N ASP A 110 0.38 -10.72 22.61
CA ASP A 110 1.60 -10.33 23.34
C ASP A 110 1.77 -8.81 23.41
N PRO A 111 1.03 -8.12 24.31
CA PRO A 111 1.08 -6.66 24.46
C PRO A 111 2.34 -6.23 25.25
N ALA A 112 3.50 -6.81 24.96
CA ALA A 112 4.74 -6.67 25.72
C ALA A 112 5.20 -5.21 25.91
N ASP A 113 4.85 -4.33 24.97
CA ASP A 113 5.16 -2.90 24.97
C ASP A 113 3.97 -2.01 25.38
N PHE A 114 2.81 -2.57 25.72
CA PHE A 114 1.69 -1.82 26.28
C PHE A 114 1.95 -1.54 27.76
N GLU A 115 2.50 -0.37 28.06
CA GLU A 115 2.80 0.10 29.43
C GLU A 115 1.54 0.31 30.31
N GLY A 116 0.33 0.05 29.79
CA GLY A 116 -0.97 0.15 30.48
C GLY A 116 -1.11 -0.65 31.78
N GLY A 117 -0.14 -1.51 32.12
CA GLY A 117 -0.13 -2.32 33.33
C GLY A 117 0.31 -1.60 34.61
N ASP A 118 1.12 -0.54 34.50
CA ASP A 118 1.71 0.16 35.66
C ASP A 118 1.01 1.49 36.00
N TYR A 119 0.01 1.92 35.22
CA TYR A 119 -0.71 3.18 35.43
C TYR A 119 -1.85 3.11 36.48
N TYR A 120 -1.92 2.04 37.27
CA TYR A 120 -2.83 1.91 38.42
C TYR A 120 -2.18 2.32 39.75
N ASP A 121 -1.25 3.28 39.75
CA ASP A 121 -0.90 4.01 40.96
C ASP A 121 -1.93 5.12 41.16
N GLU A 122 -2.68 5.06 42.27
CA GLU A 122 -3.78 5.97 42.67
C GLU A 122 -3.43 7.49 42.69
N ASP A 123 -2.21 7.87 42.33
CA ASP A 123 -1.65 9.22 42.41
C ASP A 123 -1.06 9.76 41.09
N SER A 124 -1.25 9.08 39.95
CA SER A 124 -0.75 9.56 38.65
C SER A 124 -1.85 10.23 37.84
N ASP A 125 -1.66 11.50 37.45
CA ASP A 125 -2.44 12.23 36.43
C ASP A 125 -2.26 11.61 35.02
N CYS A 126 -2.18 10.29 34.92
CA CYS A 126 -2.10 9.56 33.65
C CYS A 126 -3.50 9.45 33.06
N ASP A 127 -3.63 9.74 31.76
CA ASP A 127 -4.90 9.68 31.03
C ASP A 127 -5.57 8.31 31.27
N GLU A 128 -6.57 8.29 32.16
CA GLU A 128 -7.36 7.11 32.56
C GLU A 128 -8.11 6.45 31.37
N ASP A 129 -8.00 7.02 30.17
CA ASP A 129 -8.75 6.64 28.97
C ASP A 129 -7.91 5.93 27.88
N TYR A 130 -6.57 5.80 28.01
CA TYR A 130 -5.78 5.12 26.97
C TYR A 130 -5.81 3.60 27.14
N THR A 131 -6.51 2.93 26.24
CA THR A 131 -6.76 1.49 26.30
C THR A 131 -5.80 0.70 25.40
N ILE A 132 -5.80 -0.63 25.57
CA ILE A 132 -5.08 -1.53 24.65
C ILE A 132 -5.59 -1.39 23.22
N ASP A 133 -6.87 -1.05 23.03
CA ASP A 133 -7.45 -0.83 21.69
C ASP A 133 -6.88 0.45 21.05
N ASP A 134 -6.64 1.50 21.84
CA ASP A 134 -5.99 2.73 21.37
C ASP A 134 -4.53 2.47 21.00
N TRP A 135 -3.82 1.69 21.82
CA TRP A 135 -2.45 1.30 21.52
C TRP A 135 -2.32 0.44 20.27
N VAL A 136 -3.16 -0.59 20.11
CA VAL A 136 -3.19 -1.40 18.89
C VAL A 136 -3.51 -0.53 17.67
N ALA A 137 -4.47 0.39 17.80
CA ALA A 137 -4.78 1.34 16.73
C ALA A 137 -3.62 2.27 16.37
N ASP A 138 -2.82 2.70 17.35
CA ASP A 138 -1.62 3.50 17.10
C ASP A 138 -0.52 2.67 16.40
N GLN A 139 -0.35 1.40 16.78
CA GLN A 139 0.65 0.53 16.15
C GLN A 139 0.30 0.18 14.69
N THR A 140 -0.98 -0.03 14.39
CA THR A 140 -1.43 -0.46 13.05
C THR A 140 -2.04 0.64 12.20
N GLY A 141 -2.10 1.87 12.73
CA GLY A 141 -2.70 3.03 12.06
C GLY A 141 -2.09 3.31 10.69
N TYR A 142 -0.78 3.15 10.56
CA TYR A 142 -0.08 3.34 9.28
C TYR A 142 -0.64 2.42 8.17
N LEU A 143 -0.91 1.15 8.48
CA LEU A 143 -1.41 0.17 7.53
C LEU A 143 -2.89 0.43 7.20
N ARG A 144 -3.68 0.81 8.21
CA ARG A 144 -5.08 1.23 8.02
C ARG A 144 -5.20 2.43 7.09
N ASP A 145 -4.40 3.47 7.31
CA ASP A 145 -4.37 4.69 6.50
C ASP A 145 -4.04 4.39 5.03
N PHE A 146 -3.07 3.49 4.79
CA PHE A 146 -2.70 3.07 3.45
C PHE A 146 -3.81 2.29 2.76
N ILE A 147 -4.41 1.32 3.45
CA ILE A 147 -5.54 0.52 2.95
C ILE A 147 -6.72 1.44 2.58
N ASP A 148 -7.08 2.37 3.44
CA ASP A 148 -8.21 3.27 3.20
C ASP A 148 -7.93 4.22 2.04
N SER A 149 -6.69 4.70 1.92
CA SER A 149 -6.27 5.52 0.77
C SER A 149 -6.29 4.76 -0.56
N LEU A 150 -6.04 3.45 -0.55
CA LEU A 150 -6.17 2.59 -1.74
C LEU A 150 -7.63 2.36 -2.13
N LYS A 151 -8.55 2.27 -1.15
CA LYS A 151 -9.98 2.06 -1.40
C LYS A 151 -10.62 3.21 -2.19
N ASP A 152 -10.06 4.41 -2.17
CA ASP A 152 -10.51 5.55 -2.99
C ASP A 152 -10.34 5.31 -4.50
N PHE A 153 -9.52 4.33 -4.91
CA PHE A 153 -9.30 3.99 -6.31
C PHE A 153 -10.22 2.85 -6.83
N LYS A 154 -10.98 2.18 -5.95
CA LYS A 154 -11.99 1.18 -6.36
C LYS A 154 -13.12 1.80 -7.19
#